data_AF-A0A832END0-F1
#
_entry.id   AF-A0A832END0-F1
#
_cell.length_a   1.000
_cell.length_b   1.000
_cell.length_c   1.000
_cell.angle_alpha   90.00
_cell.angle_beta   90.00
_cell.angle_gamma   90.00
#
_symmetry.space_group_name_H-M   'P 1'
#
loop_
_entity.id
_entity.type
_entity.pdbx_description
1 polymer ?
#
loop_
_entity_poly.entity_id
_entity_poly.type
_entity_poly.pdbx_seq_one_letter_code
_entity_poly.pdbx_strand_id
1 'polypeptide(L)'
;APAGKPASTIARTNYKEMYYSAAQQLAHHTTSGCPMNVGDLLGSGTISGPTKQSRGSLLELSWGGKEPITLDSGETRAFVEDGDTVTLAGAARGNGYTIGFGTCSGTLLPALTNPYAR
;
A
#
# COMPACT_ATOMS: atom_id res chain seq x y z
N ALA A 1 -3.88 -10.45 5.41
CA ALA A 1 -4.42 -11.54 6.23
C ALA A 1 -4.62 -12.74 5.32
N PRO A 2 -4.01 -13.89 5.64
CA PRO A 2 -4.31 -15.12 4.92
C PRO A 2 -5.80 -15.49 5.06
N ALA A 3 -6.33 -16.25 4.11
CA ALA A 3 -7.74 -16.63 4.11
C ALA A 3 -8.12 -17.35 5.42
N GLY A 4 -9.18 -16.86 6.09
CA GLY A 4 -9.65 -17.42 7.37
C GLY A 4 -8.75 -17.15 8.59
N LYS A 5 -7.72 -16.29 8.47
CA LYS A 5 -6.81 -15.93 9.55
C LYS A 5 -7.00 -14.47 9.98
N PRO A 6 -6.64 -14.10 11.23
CA PRO A 6 -6.66 -12.70 11.67
C PRO A 6 -5.66 -11.84 10.87
N ALA A 7 -5.91 -10.53 10.82
CA ALA A 7 -5.03 -9.59 10.15
C ALA A 7 -3.77 -9.29 10.98
N SER A 8 -2.63 -9.22 10.29
CA SER A 8 -1.37 -8.73 10.85
C SER A 8 -1.02 -7.36 10.31
N THR A 9 -0.60 -6.45 11.20
CA THR A 9 -0.10 -5.14 10.76
C THR A 9 1.33 -5.27 10.28
N ILE A 10 1.53 -5.28 8.96
CA ILE A 10 2.87 -5.45 8.36
C ILE A 10 3.64 -4.13 8.22
N ALA A 11 2.93 -3.00 8.19
CA ALA A 11 3.55 -1.67 8.09
C ALA A 11 2.73 -0.60 8.81
N ARG A 12 3.41 0.40 9.39
CA ARG A 12 2.84 1.67 9.84
C ARG A 12 3.75 2.80 9.39
N THR A 13 3.22 3.69 8.56
CA THR A 13 3.94 4.84 7.99
C THR A 13 3.05 6.07 8.01
N ASN A 14 3.54 7.20 7.49
CA ASN A 14 2.79 8.44 7.44
C ASN A 14 3.03 9.18 6.12
N TYR A 15 2.00 9.82 5.56
CA TYR A 15 2.12 10.61 4.32
C TYR A 15 3.11 11.78 4.46
N LYS A 16 3.39 12.26 5.69
CA LYS A 16 4.40 13.29 5.95
C LYS A 16 5.83 12.88 5.55
N GLU A 17 6.08 11.58 5.33
CA GLU A 17 7.38 11.08 4.89
C GLU A 17 7.62 11.36 3.38
N MET A 18 6.60 11.79 2.64
CA MET A 18 6.73 12.12 1.21
C MET A 18 7.67 13.29 0.98
N TYR A 19 8.68 13.08 0.13
CA TYR A 19 9.67 14.11 -0.22
C TYR A 19 9.09 15.22 -1.10
N TYR A 20 8.22 14.87 -2.05
CA TYR A 20 7.50 15.83 -2.88
C TYR A 20 6.04 15.93 -2.43
N SER A 21 5.57 17.16 -2.23
CA SER A 21 4.17 17.44 -1.92
C SER A 21 3.26 17.19 -3.12
N ALA A 22 1.97 16.94 -2.88
CA ALA A 22 0.95 16.82 -3.94
C ALA A 22 0.92 18.06 -4.86
N ALA A 23 1.13 19.26 -4.32
CA ALA A 23 1.19 20.49 -5.11
C ALA A 23 2.39 20.51 -6.07
N GLN A 24 3.58 20.04 -5.63
CA GLN A 24 4.75 19.91 -6.49
C GLN A 24 4.55 18.82 -7.56
N GLN A 25 3.93 17.70 -7.21
CA GLN A 25 3.61 16.63 -8.16
C GLN A 25 2.72 17.16 -9.29
N LEU A 26 1.65 17.88 -8.94
CA LEU A 26 0.74 18.48 -9.92
C LEU A 26 1.44 19.54 -10.79
N ALA A 27 2.15 20.48 -10.17
CA ALA A 27 2.86 21.53 -10.90
C ALA A 27 3.86 20.95 -11.91
N HIS A 28 4.62 19.92 -11.50
CA HIS A 28 5.56 19.24 -12.39
C HIS A 28 4.84 18.48 -13.51
N HIS A 29 3.74 17.77 -13.23
CA HIS A 29 2.96 17.07 -14.25
C HIS A 29 2.52 18.02 -15.38
N THR A 30 2.07 19.23 -15.02
CA THR A 30 1.56 20.22 -15.97
C THR A 30 2.64 21.07 -16.65
N THR A 31 3.91 20.93 -16.26
CA THR A 31 4.97 21.87 -16.66
C THR A 31 5.23 21.93 -18.17
N SER A 32 4.93 20.85 -18.90
CA SER A 32 5.14 20.76 -20.35
C SER A 32 3.83 20.89 -21.15
N GLY A 33 2.76 21.40 -20.51
CA GLY A 33 1.45 21.59 -21.14
C GLY A 33 0.52 20.37 -21.10
N CYS A 34 0.81 19.38 -20.26
CA CYS A 34 -0.11 18.25 -20.04
C CYS A 34 -1.42 18.75 -19.38
N PRO A 35 -2.60 18.56 -20.00
CA PRO A 35 -3.87 19.03 -19.43
C PRO A 35 -4.33 18.13 -18.28
N MET A 36 -5.04 18.73 -17.31
CA MET A 36 -5.68 18.03 -16.20
C MET A 36 -7.20 18.17 -16.28
N ASN A 37 -7.92 17.12 -15.91
CA ASN A 37 -9.37 17.05 -15.92
C ASN A 37 -9.94 16.79 -14.53
N VAL A 38 -11.21 17.15 -14.35
CA VAL A 38 -11.97 16.77 -13.16
C VAL A 38 -12.09 15.26 -13.10
N GLY A 39 -11.70 14.68 -11.98
CA GLY A 39 -11.71 13.23 -11.76
C GLY A 39 -10.37 12.54 -12.01
N ASP A 40 -9.35 13.25 -12.51
CA ASP A 40 -8.00 12.68 -12.64
C ASP A 40 -7.43 12.29 -11.27
N LEU A 41 -6.77 11.13 -11.21
CA LEU A 41 -6.19 10.56 -10.01
C LEU A 41 -4.67 10.51 -10.12
N LEU A 42 -3.97 11.21 -9.23
CA LEU A 42 -2.50 11.19 -9.13
C LEU A 42 -2.09 10.37 -7.91
N GLY A 43 -1.35 9.28 -8.14
CA GLY A 43 -0.76 8.49 -7.06
C GLY A 43 0.46 9.19 -6.46
N SER A 44 0.64 9.07 -5.15
CA SER A 44 1.81 9.62 -4.45
C SER A 44 3.12 8.91 -4.80
N GLY A 45 3.03 7.66 -5.25
CA GLY A 45 4.10 6.67 -5.14
C GLY A 45 4.02 5.91 -3.80
N THR A 46 4.79 4.82 -3.69
CA THR A 46 4.89 4.03 -2.46
C THR A 46 5.39 4.89 -1.29
N ILE A 47 4.67 4.87 -0.16
CA ILE A 47 5.03 5.65 1.02
C ILE A 47 5.88 4.77 1.95
N SER A 48 7.18 5.08 2.02
CA SER A 48 8.12 4.38 2.90
C SER A 48 8.78 5.36 3.85
N GLY A 49 8.67 5.09 5.15
CA GLY A 49 9.39 5.80 6.19
C GLY A 49 10.81 5.25 6.42
N PRO A 50 11.55 5.81 7.38
CA PRO A 50 12.96 5.47 7.60
C PRO A 50 13.19 4.09 8.25
N THR A 51 12.18 3.49 8.88
CA THR A 51 12.31 2.21 9.60
C THR A 51 11.77 1.05 8.77
N LYS A 52 12.26 -0.18 9.02
CA LYS A 52 11.81 -1.38 8.31
C LYS A 52 10.29 -1.54 8.37
N GLN A 53 9.68 -1.33 9.54
CA GLN A 53 8.24 -1.46 9.78
C GLN A 53 7.41 -0.30 9.18
N SER A 54 8.04 0.68 8.56
CA SER A 54 7.39 1.81 7.88
C SER A 54 7.53 1.78 6.36
N ARG A 55 8.09 0.71 5.80
CA ARG A 55 8.21 0.51 4.34
C ARG A 55 6.87 0.16 3.72
N GLY A 56 6.59 0.72 2.54
CA GLY A 56 5.28 0.68 1.90
C GLY A 56 5.01 -0.52 0.98
N SER A 57 5.96 -1.44 0.83
CA SER A 57 5.78 -2.63 0.00
C SER A 57 6.39 -3.89 0.61
N LEU A 58 5.85 -5.06 0.23
CA LEU A 58 6.43 -6.35 0.59
C LEU A 58 7.82 -6.56 -0.02
N LEU A 59 8.10 -5.95 -1.18
CA LEU A 59 9.44 -5.94 -1.77
C LEU A 59 10.46 -5.35 -0.80
N GLU A 60 10.14 -4.20 -0.22
CA GLU A 60 11.03 -3.50 0.72
C GLU A 60 11.05 -4.16 2.10
N LEU A 61 9.89 -4.62 2.60
CA LEU A 61 9.76 -5.29 3.90
C LEU A 61 10.51 -6.62 3.93
N SER A 62 10.42 -7.41 2.85
CA SER A 62 11.08 -8.71 2.72
C SER A 62 12.49 -8.63 2.13
N TRP A 63 12.96 -7.44 1.77
CA TRP A 63 14.23 -7.22 1.10
C TRP A 63 14.41 -8.08 -0.17
N GLY A 64 13.42 -8.01 -1.06
CA GLY A 64 13.39 -8.85 -2.27
C GLY A 64 13.23 -10.34 -1.96
N GLY A 65 12.49 -10.67 -0.90
CA GLY A 65 12.28 -12.04 -0.43
C GLY A 65 13.43 -12.65 0.36
N LYS A 66 14.54 -11.95 0.56
CA LYS A 66 15.70 -12.44 1.35
C LYS A 66 15.41 -12.53 2.84
N GLU A 67 14.51 -11.68 3.33
CA GLU A 67 14.12 -11.57 4.75
C GLU A 67 12.59 -11.61 4.89
N PRO A 68 11.92 -12.75 4.66
CA PRO A 68 10.47 -12.86 4.79
C PRO A 68 9.96 -12.35 6.13
N ILE A 69 8.80 -11.68 6.13
CA ILE A 69 8.15 -11.23 7.36
C ILE A 69 7.39 -12.38 8.00
N THR A 70 7.34 -12.41 9.33
CA THR A 70 6.48 -13.34 10.10
C THR A 70 5.18 -12.62 10.44
N LEU A 71 4.05 -13.25 10.11
CA LEU A 71 2.71 -12.78 10.45
C LEU A 71 2.34 -13.22 11.88
N ASP A 72 1.34 -12.59 12.47
CA ASP A 72 0.85 -12.93 13.82
C ASP A 72 0.24 -14.35 13.86
N SER A 73 -0.15 -14.92 12.71
CA SER A 73 -0.56 -16.32 12.59
C SER A 73 0.60 -17.32 12.65
N GLY A 74 1.86 -16.85 12.65
CA GLY A 74 3.07 -17.66 12.56
C GLY A 74 3.51 -17.99 11.13
N GLU A 75 2.66 -17.73 10.13
CA GLU A 75 3.01 -17.86 8.71
C GLU A 75 4.04 -16.81 8.30
N THR A 76 4.81 -17.07 7.24
CA THR A 76 5.74 -16.10 6.66
C THR A 76 5.28 -15.63 5.29
N ARG A 77 5.66 -14.41 4.93
CA ARG A 77 5.42 -13.85 3.58
C ARG A 77 6.67 -13.15 3.06
N ALA A 78 7.06 -13.49 1.84
CA ALA A 78 7.96 -12.68 1.04
C ALA A 78 7.17 -11.72 0.14
N PHE A 79 6.14 -12.24 -0.51
CA PHE A 79 5.17 -11.51 -1.33
C PHE A 79 3.75 -11.95 -0.97
N VAL A 80 2.74 -11.36 -1.63
CA VAL A 80 1.33 -11.76 -1.45
C VAL A 80 1.13 -13.16 -2.03
N GLU A 81 0.37 -14.00 -1.34
CA GLU A 81 -0.02 -15.35 -1.78
C GLU A 81 -1.53 -15.39 -2.10
N ASP A 82 -1.96 -16.37 -2.90
CA ASP A 82 -3.37 -16.56 -3.23
C ASP A 82 -4.23 -16.71 -1.97
N GLY A 83 -5.35 -15.99 -1.93
CA GLY A 83 -6.24 -15.91 -0.77
C GLY A 83 -5.84 -14.87 0.27
N ASP A 84 -4.66 -14.25 0.18
CA ASP A 84 -4.30 -13.14 1.06
C ASP A 84 -5.16 -11.92 0.75
N THR A 85 -5.68 -11.31 1.81
CA THR A 85 -6.34 -9.98 1.77
C THR A 85 -5.40 -8.90 2.26
N VAL A 86 -5.11 -7.91 1.43
CA VAL A 86 -4.32 -6.72 1.80
C VAL A 86 -5.30 -5.57 2.07
N THR A 87 -5.12 -4.89 3.21
CA THR A 87 -5.96 -3.76 3.62
C THR A 87 -5.10 -2.57 3.99
N LEU A 88 -5.34 -1.45 3.31
CA LEU A 88 -4.78 -0.14 3.63
C LEU A 88 -5.83 0.62 4.45
N ALA A 89 -5.38 1.23 5.55
CA ALA A 89 -6.18 2.11 6.38
C ALA A 89 -5.35 3.33 6.77
N GLY A 90 -5.98 4.50 6.81
CA GLY A 90 -5.31 5.76 7.13
C GLY A 90 -6.27 6.74 7.80
N ALA A 91 -5.73 7.57 8.68
CA ALA A 91 -6.49 8.63 9.34
C ALA A 91 -5.59 9.76 9.82
N ALA A 92 -6.12 10.98 9.83
CA ALA A 92 -5.56 12.11 10.55
C ALA A 92 -6.23 12.23 11.93
N ARG A 93 -5.44 12.46 12.98
CA ARG A 93 -5.92 12.59 14.36
C ARG A 93 -5.75 14.02 14.84
N GLY A 94 -6.84 14.63 15.30
CA GLY A 94 -6.83 15.93 15.96
C GLY A 94 -7.15 15.79 17.46
N ASN A 95 -7.34 16.92 18.14
CA ASN A 95 -7.71 16.91 19.55
C ASN A 95 -9.19 16.50 19.71
N GLY A 96 -9.44 15.26 20.13
CA GLY A 96 -10.79 14.74 20.35
C GLY A 96 -11.54 14.30 19.09
N TYR A 97 -10.92 14.30 17.91
CA TYR A 97 -11.55 13.84 16.66
C TYR A 97 -10.58 13.09 15.74
N THR A 98 -11.13 12.30 14.81
CA THR A 98 -10.39 11.56 13.80
C THR A 98 -11.07 11.71 12.43
N ILE A 99 -10.29 12.01 11.40
CA ILE A 99 -10.74 12.05 10.00
C ILE A 99 -10.13 10.84 9.31
N GLY A 100 -10.95 9.83 9.01
CA GLY A 100 -10.52 8.56 8.42
C GLY A 100 -10.83 8.48 6.92
N PHE A 101 -10.06 7.65 6.22
CA PHE A 101 -10.27 7.32 4.80
C PHE A 101 -11.12 6.06 4.59
N GLY A 102 -11.56 5.40 5.67
CA GLY A 102 -12.10 4.04 5.59
C GLY A 102 -11.00 3.02 5.29
N THR A 103 -11.36 1.94 4.60
CA THR A 103 -10.44 0.87 4.19
C THR A 103 -10.39 0.76 2.67
N CYS A 104 -9.18 0.54 2.14
CA CYS A 104 -8.96 0.05 0.78
C CYS A 104 -8.48 -1.39 0.88
N SER A 105 -9.31 -2.35 0.48
CA SER A 105 -9.04 -3.78 0.70
C SER A 105 -9.24 -4.57 -0.59
N GLY A 106 -8.39 -5.58 -0.79
CA GLY A 106 -8.49 -6.51 -1.90
C GLY A 106 -7.92 -7.88 -1.52
N THR A 107 -8.60 -8.94 -1.96
CA THR A 107 -8.17 -10.33 -1.81
C THR A 107 -7.55 -10.81 -3.11
N LEU A 108 -6.34 -11.35 -3.05
CA LEU A 108 -5.68 -11.95 -4.21
C LEU A 108 -6.39 -13.27 -4.55
N LEU A 109 -6.94 -13.37 -5.75
CA LEU A 109 -7.50 -14.63 -6.26
C LEU A 109 -6.42 -15.40 -7.03
N PRO A 110 -6.50 -16.74 -7.06
CA PRO A 110 -5.65 -17.54 -7.91
C PRO A 110 -5.70 -17.10 -9.37
N ALA A 111 -4.56 -17.21 -10.03
CA ALA A 111 -4.49 -17.04 -11.47
C ALA A 111 -5.41 -18.04 -12.18
N LEU A 112 -5.91 -17.66 -13.36
CA LEU A 112 -6.65 -18.58 -14.22
C LEU A 112 -5.77 -19.77 -14.61
N THR A 113 -6.32 -20.99 -14.57
CA THR A 113 -5.59 -22.20 -14.96
C THR A 113 -5.05 -22.13 -16.40
N ASN A 114 -5.78 -21.47 -17.29
CA ASN A 114 -5.30 -21.08 -18.61
C ASN A 114 -5.46 -19.56 -18.78
N PRO A 115 -4.38 -18.76 -18.69
CA PRO A 115 -4.47 -17.30 -18.79
C PRO A 115 -4.79 -16.80 -20.20
N TYR A 116 -4.80 -17.69 -21.21
CA TYR A 116 -5.03 -17.35 -22.62
C TYR A 116 -6.33 -17.93 -23.18
N ALA A 117 -7.11 -18.68 -22.39
CA ALA A 117 -8.46 -19.07 -22.77
C ALA A 117 -9.33 -17.80 -22.77
N ARG A 118 -9.46 -17.18 -23.94
CA ARG A 118 -10.43 -16.11 -24.18
C ARG A 118 -11.83 -16.67 -24.25
#